data_AF-A0AAW2P1Q4-F1
#
_entry.id   AF-A0AAW2P1Q4-F1
#
_cell.length_a   1.000
_cell.length_b   1.000
_cell.length_c   1.000
_cell.angle_alpha   90.00
_cell.angle_beta   90.00
_cell.angle_gamma   90.00
#
_symmetry.space_group_name_H-M   'P 1'
#
loop_
_entity.id
_entity.type
_entity.pdbx_description
1 polymer ?
#
loop_
_entity_poly.entity_id
_entity_poly.type
_entity_poly.pdbx_seq_one_letter_code
_entity_poly.pdbx_strand_id
1 'polypeptide(L)'
;MVGKLVDVLRENPNMKCRGIRHELQKFGGLVECIAEMVPHAINRKCARYIYANLRQIQPGVMVKKLFWGAARAYNAPNFNSAMLVLRNHKPTAYVWLMNIKVSLWARHSFNTLLKNDHIKNNISKSFNNWIGELRSKPIITLLDGLRFKLISRVSVRYKRAKIMEHFKCIGKFNGVEE
;
A
#
# COMPACT_ATOMS: atom_id res chain seq x y z
N MET A 1 12.28 4.20 16.72
CA MET A 1 10.96 3.66 16.32
C MET A 1 11.02 2.17 15.99
N VAL A 2 12.11 1.68 15.37
CA VAL A 2 12.37 0.24 15.20
C VAL A 2 12.59 -0.46 16.55
N GLY A 3 13.43 0.09 17.44
CA GLY A 3 13.66 -0.46 18.79
C GLY A 3 12.38 -0.67 19.61
N LYS A 4 11.58 0.40 19.77
CA LYS A 4 10.30 0.32 20.50
C LYS A 4 9.30 -0.70 19.95
N LEU A 5 9.33 -1.00 18.64
CA LEU A 5 8.45 -2.03 18.07
C LEU A 5 8.98 -3.44 18.35
N VAL A 6 10.30 -3.63 18.35
CA VAL A 6 10.96 -4.89 18.73
C VAL A 6 10.71 -5.18 20.22
N ASP A 7 10.77 -4.16 21.07
CA ASP A 7 10.54 -4.29 22.51
C ASP A 7 9.08 -4.70 22.82
N VAL A 8 8.09 -4.04 22.20
CA VAL A 8 6.66 -4.37 22.35
C VAL A 8 6.32 -5.79 21.86
N LEU A 9 7.01 -6.27 20.82
CA LEU A 9 6.82 -7.63 20.29
C LEU A 9 7.49 -8.68 21.17
N ARG A 10 8.60 -8.36 21.84
CA ARG A 10 9.30 -9.26 22.78
C ARG A 10 8.48 -9.51 24.05
N GLU A 11 7.68 -8.53 24.47
CA GLU A 11 6.77 -8.62 25.61
C GLU A 11 5.51 -9.46 25.34
N ASN A 12 5.22 -9.83 24.08
CA ASN A 12 3.97 -10.53 23.70
C ASN A 12 4.20 -11.74 22.77
N PRO A 13 4.83 -12.84 23.26
CA PRO A 13 5.24 -13.99 22.44
C PRO A 13 4.08 -14.79 21.82
N ASN A 14 2.85 -14.64 22.33
CA ASN A 14 1.67 -15.37 21.85
C ASN A 14 0.84 -14.59 20.81
N MET A 15 1.35 -13.48 20.28
CA MET A 15 0.63 -12.66 19.30
C MET A 15 0.46 -13.43 17.97
N LYS A 16 -0.69 -14.08 17.80
CA LYS A 16 -1.07 -14.74 16.54
C LYS A 16 -1.40 -13.69 15.47
N CYS A 17 -0.36 -13.12 14.88
CA CYS A 17 -0.54 -12.16 13.80
C CYS A 17 -0.89 -12.87 12.47
N ARG A 18 -2.18 -13.07 12.23
CA ARG A 18 -2.68 -13.50 10.92
C ARG A 18 -2.50 -12.37 9.91
N GLY A 19 -1.42 -12.47 9.13
CA GLY A 19 -1.17 -11.61 7.98
C GLY A 19 -0.76 -10.19 8.34
N ILE A 20 0.46 -10.00 8.85
CA ILE A 20 1.01 -8.64 8.98
C ILE A 20 1.46 -8.13 7.62
N ARG A 21 0.88 -7.00 7.18
CA ARG A 21 1.35 -6.25 6.02
C ARG A 21 2.50 -5.35 6.45
N HIS A 22 3.73 -5.85 6.39
CA HIS A 22 4.90 -5.00 6.64
C HIS A 22 5.29 -4.22 5.38
N GLU A 23 5.15 -2.90 5.46
CA GLU A 23 5.60 -1.96 4.43
C GLU A 23 7.02 -1.46 4.70
N LEU A 24 7.98 -2.35 4.93
CA LEU A 24 9.25 -1.95 5.51
C LEU A 24 10.41 -2.61 4.79
N GLN A 25 10.50 -2.37 3.49
CA GLN A 25 11.60 -2.84 2.65
C GLN A 25 12.73 -1.81 2.48
N LYS A 26 12.76 -0.79 3.35
CA LYS A 26 13.83 0.23 3.37
C LYS A 26 14.89 -0.04 4.46
N PHE A 27 14.68 -1.02 5.34
CA PHE A 27 15.58 -1.31 6.45
C PHE A 27 15.90 -2.81 6.44
N GLY A 28 17.11 -3.18 6.04
CA GLY A 28 17.55 -4.58 5.92
C GLY A 28 17.30 -5.40 7.19
N GLY A 29 17.66 -4.85 8.35
CA GLY A 29 17.54 -5.57 9.63
C GLY A 29 16.12 -5.85 10.12
N LEU A 30 15.08 -5.21 9.55
CA LEU A 30 13.71 -5.45 10.03
C LEU A 30 13.10 -6.73 9.44
N VAL A 31 13.49 -7.10 8.22
CA VAL A 31 12.98 -8.33 7.59
C VAL A 31 13.45 -9.56 8.37
N GLU A 32 14.71 -9.52 8.82
CA GLU A 32 15.32 -10.55 9.68
C GLU A 32 14.64 -10.60 11.05
N CYS A 33 14.48 -9.46 11.74
CA CYS A 33 13.75 -9.42 13.01
C CYS A 33 12.29 -9.92 12.90
N ILE A 34 11.60 -9.61 11.80
CA ILE A 34 10.21 -10.09 11.61
C ILE A 34 10.18 -11.60 11.37
N ALA A 35 11.15 -12.14 10.62
CA ALA A 35 11.26 -13.57 10.38
C ALA A 35 11.56 -14.35 11.68
N GLU A 36 12.37 -13.76 12.57
CA GLU A 36 12.66 -14.32 13.89
C GLU A 36 11.44 -14.27 14.83
N MET A 37 10.75 -13.13 14.89
CA MET A 37 9.66 -12.92 15.86
C MET A 37 8.33 -13.52 15.40
N VAL A 38 8.07 -13.59 14.09
CA VAL A 38 6.81 -14.10 13.53
C VAL A 38 7.10 -15.00 12.31
N PRO A 39 7.66 -16.20 12.53
CA PRO A 39 8.14 -17.08 11.44
C PRO A 39 7.02 -17.55 10.51
N HIS A 40 5.77 -17.60 11.01
CA HIS A 40 4.60 -17.98 10.22
C HIS A 40 3.95 -16.81 9.45
N ALA A 41 4.50 -15.59 9.56
CA ALA A 41 3.99 -14.45 8.81
C ALA A 41 4.32 -14.57 7.32
N ILE A 42 3.29 -14.50 6.48
CA ILE A 42 3.48 -14.44 5.04
C ILE A 42 3.92 -13.03 4.66
N ASN A 43 5.19 -12.89 4.33
CA ASN A 43 5.79 -11.62 3.95
C ASN A 43 5.54 -11.31 2.47
N ARG A 44 5.00 -10.12 2.18
CA ARG A 44 4.81 -9.61 0.81
C ARG A 44 5.77 -8.46 0.54
N LYS A 45 6.34 -8.43 -0.67
CA LYS A 45 7.12 -7.29 -1.16
C LYS A 45 6.19 -6.26 -1.78
N CYS A 46 6.40 -4.99 -1.46
CA CYS A 46 5.58 -3.92 -2.02
C CYS A 46 5.90 -3.74 -3.51
N ALA A 47 4.94 -3.96 -4.39
CA ALA A 47 5.12 -3.78 -5.83
C ALA A 47 5.62 -2.36 -6.21
N ARG A 48 5.23 -1.34 -5.44
CA ARG A 48 5.77 0.02 -5.64
C ARG A 48 7.26 0.11 -5.32
N TYR A 49 7.73 -0.59 -4.29
CA TYR A 49 9.15 -0.63 -3.95
C TYR A 49 9.95 -1.39 -5.02
N ILE A 50 9.45 -2.55 -5.44
CA ILE A 50 10.04 -3.31 -6.55
C ILE A 50 10.15 -2.44 -7.81
N TYR A 51 9.08 -1.71 -8.16
CA TYR A 51 9.11 -0.80 -9.30
C TYR A 51 10.10 0.36 -9.13
N ALA A 52 10.25 0.91 -7.91
CA ALA A 52 11.20 1.98 -7.65
C ALA A 52 12.63 1.54 -7.94
N ASN A 53 13.01 0.33 -7.51
CA ASN A 53 14.31 -0.26 -7.79
C ASN A 53 14.45 -0.63 -9.28
N LEU A 54 13.41 -1.25 -9.87
CA LEU A 54 13.40 -1.58 -11.30
C LEU A 54 13.59 -0.34 -12.17
N ARG A 55 12.94 0.78 -11.84
CA ARG A 55 13.05 2.04 -12.59
C ARG A 55 14.47 2.60 -12.57
N GLN A 56 15.23 2.39 -11.50
CA GLN A 56 16.63 2.84 -11.42
C GLN A 56 17.53 2.05 -12.37
N ILE A 57 17.25 0.75 -12.55
CA ILE A 57 18.06 -0.15 -13.37
C ILE A 57 17.61 -0.12 -14.85
N GLN A 58 16.31 -0.08 -15.08
CA GLN A 58 15.67 -0.19 -16.39
C GLN A 58 14.53 0.84 -16.51
N PRO A 59 14.84 2.12 -16.75
CA PRO A 59 13.83 3.15 -16.96
C PRO A 59 13.09 2.91 -18.29
N GLY A 60 11.78 3.17 -18.30
CA GLY A 60 10.98 3.08 -19.52
C GLY A 60 9.48 3.08 -19.26
N VAL A 61 8.72 3.79 -20.08
CA VAL A 61 7.25 3.85 -19.97
C VAL A 61 6.62 2.48 -20.24
N MET A 62 7.15 1.75 -21.22
CA MET A 62 6.66 0.41 -21.54
C MET A 62 7.00 -0.60 -20.42
N VAL A 63 8.21 -0.54 -19.87
CA VAL A 63 8.61 -1.35 -18.69
C VAL A 63 7.67 -1.09 -17.51
N LYS A 64 7.34 0.18 -17.24
CA LYS A 64 6.34 0.55 -16.23
C LYS A 64 4.98 -0.09 -16.51
N LYS A 65 4.45 0.05 -17.72
CA LYS A 65 3.14 -0.48 -18.10
C LYS A 65 3.09 -2.00 -17.91
N LEU A 66 4.09 -2.71 -18.42
CA LEU A 66 4.20 -4.17 -18.35
C LEU A 66 4.38 -4.67 -16.92
N PHE A 67 5.26 -4.04 -16.14
CA PHE A 67 5.44 -4.37 -14.72
C PHE A 67 4.12 -4.25 -13.94
N TRP A 68 3.40 -3.13 -14.09
CA TRP A 68 2.15 -2.94 -13.37
C TRP A 68 1.03 -3.84 -13.88
N GLY A 69 1.04 -4.21 -15.17
CA GLY A 69 0.16 -5.23 -15.73
C GLY A 69 0.39 -6.59 -15.09
N ALA A 70 1.65 -7.05 -15.04
CA ALA A 70 2.03 -8.30 -14.39
C ALA A 70 1.71 -8.29 -12.89
N ALA A 71 2.12 -7.25 -12.16
CA ALA A 71 1.90 -7.16 -10.71
C ALA A 71 0.41 -7.22 -10.32
N ARG A 72 -0.48 -6.69 -11.17
CA ARG A 72 -1.94 -6.62 -10.93
C ARG A 72 -2.72 -7.77 -11.56
N ALA A 73 -2.09 -8.61 -12.37
CA ALA A 73 -2.76 -9.73 -13.03
C ALA A 73 -3.51 -10.61 -12.01
N TYR A 74 -4.77 -10.93 -12.32
CA TYR A 74 -5.63 -11.76 -11.48
C TYR A 74 -5.37 -13.26 -11.64
N ASN A 75 -4.91 -13.66 -12.83
CA ASN A 75 -4.65 -15.04 -13.21
C ASN A 75 -3.22 -15.19 -13.77
N ALA A 76 -2.71 -16.42 -13.77
CA ALA A 76 -1.38 -16.73 -14.29
C ALA A 76 -1.23 -16.43 -15.80
N PRO A 77 -2.24 -16.68 -16.67
CA PRO A 77 -2.12 -16.37 -18.10
C PRO A 77 -1.86 -14.89 -18.39
N ASN A 78 -2.59 -13.96 -17.75
CA ASN A 78 -2.38 -12.53 -17.96
C ASN A 78 -1.03 -12.08 -17.41
N PHE A 79 -0.57 -12.68 -16.31
CA PHE A 79 0.78 -12.45 -15.80
C PHE A 79 1.84 -12.89 -16.79
N ASN A 80 1.75 -14.12 -17.29
CA ASN A 80 2.70 -14.70 -18.23
C ASN A 80 2.76 -13.91 -19.54
N SER A 81 1.61 -13.48 -20.06
CA SER A 81 1.52 -12.61 -21.24
C SER A 81 2.28 -11.30 -21.04
N ALA A 82 2.03 -10.58 -19.93
CA ALA A 82 2.73 -9.34 -19.62
C ALA A 82 4.25 -9.54 -19.44
N MET A 83 4.66 -10.64 -18.79
CA MET A 83 6.06 -10.98 -18.58
C MET A 83 6.77 -11.42 -19.87
N LEU A 84 6.06 -12.08 -20.79
CA LEU A 84 6.59 -12.46 -22.11
C LEU A 84 6.86 -11.22 -22.96
N VAL A 85 5.91 -10.28 -23.01
CA VAL A 85 6.11 -9.01 -23.72
C VAL A 85 7.27 -8.22 -23.08
N LEU A 86 7.41 -8.25 -21.75
CA LEU A 86 8.53 -7.63 -21.07
C LEU A 86 9.86 -8.29 -21.43
N ARG A 87 9.91 -9.63 -21.51
CA ARG A 87 11.09 -10.38 -21.92
C ARG A 87 11.55 -9.98 -23.32
N ASN A 88 10.62 -9.89 -24.28
CA ASN A 88 10.93 -9.53 -25.66
C ASN A 88 11.40 -8.07 -25.79
N HIS A 89 10.83 -7.16 -24.99
CA HIS A 89 11.18 -5.75 -25.06
C HIS A 89 12.46 -5.39 -24.28
N LYS A 90 12.63 -5.95 -23.07
CA LYS A 90 13.76 -5.68 -22.16
C LYS A 90 14.10 -6.96 -21.36
N PRO A 91 14.92 -7.87 -21.92
CA PRO A 91 15.29 -9.14 -21.28
C PRO A 91 15.92 -8.96 -19.89
N THR A 92 16.74 -7.93 -19.70
CA THR A 92 17.40 -7.61 -18.42
C THR A 92 16.38 -7.29 -17.31
N ALA A 93 15.31 -6.56 -17.63
CA ALA A 93 14.23 -6.26 -16.69
C ALA A 93 13.46 -7.54 -16.30
N TYR A 94 13.23 -8.43 -17.26
CA TYR A 94 12.60 -9.73 -17.03
C TYR A 94 13.42 -10.59 -16.06
N VAL A 95 14.72 -10.77 -16.32
CA VAL A 95 15.60 -11.58 -15.46
C VAL A 95 15.63 -11.01 -14.04
N TRP A 96 15.77 -9.69 -13.90
CA TRP A 96 15.77 -9.05 -12.58
C TRP A 96 14.47 -9.29 -11.80
N LEU A 97 13.31 -9.22 -12.48
CA LEU A 97 12.03 -9.48 -11.83
C LEU A 97 11.84 -10.95 -11.45
N MET A 98 12.31 -11.88 -12.28
CA MET A 98 12.19 -13.32 -12.03
C MET A 98 13.10 -13.80 -10.89
N ASN A 99 14.18 -13.07 -10.58
CA ASN A 99 14.96 -13.30 -9.36
C ASN A 99 14.16 -13.03 -8.07
N ILE A 100 13.06 -12.27 -8.16
CA ILE A 100 12.14 -12.06 -7.04
C ILE A 100 11.00 -13.08 -7.13
N LYS A 101 10.92 -13.98 -6.14
CA LYS A 101 9.85 -14.98 -6.06
C LYS A 101 8.47 -14.35 -6.31
N VAL A 102 7.79 -14.84 -7.35
CA VAL A 102 6.53 -14.28 -7.89
C VAL A 102 5.44 -14.18 -6.81
N SER A 103 5.35 -15.19 -5.93
CA SER A 103 4.40 -15.23 -4.80
C SER A 103 4.52 -14.07 -3.81
N LEU A 104 5.64 -13.33 -3.82
CA LEU A 104 5.86 -12.20 -2.93
C LEU A 104 5.28 -10.89 -3.46
N TRP A 105 5.03 -10.76 -4.78
CA TRP A 105 4.68 -9.47 -5.38
C TRP A 105 3.59 -9.50 -6.45
N ALA A 106 3.37 -10.63 -7.13
CA ALA A 106 2.36 -10.74 -8.17
C ALA A 106 1.03 -11.23 -7.59
N ARG A 107 -0.03 -10.47 -7.84
CA ARG A 107 -1.35 -10.69 -7.23
C ARG A 107 -1.92 -12.09 -7.47
N HIS A 108 -1.84 -12.60 -8.70
CA HIS A 108 -2.39 -13.91 -9.05
C HIS A 108 -1.84 -15.05 -8.17
N SER A 109 -0.60 -14.90 -7.69
CA SER A 109 0.14 -15.91 -6.93
C SER A 109 0.10 -15.70 -5.42
N PHE A 110 -0.66 -14.71 -4.92
CA PHE A 110 -0.82 -14.50 -3.48
C PHE A 110 -1.63 -15.63 -2.85
N ASN A 111 -1.24 -16.00 -1.62
CA ASN A 111 -2.00 -16.91 -0.79
C ASN A 111 -3.46 -16.41 -0.64
N THR A 112 -4.41 -17.31 -0.87
CA THR A 112 -5.86 -17.03 -0.84
C THR A 112 -6.32 -16.54 0.52
N LEU A 113 -5.70 -16.99 1.62
CA LEU A 113 -5.99 -16.55 2.98
C LEU A 113 -5.70 -15.07 3.22
N LEU A 114 -4.87 -14.45 2.36
CA LEU A 114 -4.40 -13.07 2.50
C LEU A 114 -4.62 -12.25 1.22
N LYS A 115 -5.49 -12.72 0.32
CA LYS A 115 -5.82 -12.01 -0.92
C LYS A 115 -6.49 -10.68 -0.56
N ASN A 116 -5.75 -9.59 -0.79
CA ASN A 116 -6.23 -8.24 -0.61
C ASN A 116 -5.93 -7.46 -1.90
N ASP A 117 -6.90 -6.68 -2.36
CA ASP A 117 -6.85 -5.93 -3.62
C ASP A 117 -5.77 -4.81 -3.63
N HIS A 118 -5.33 -4.37 -2.44
CA HIS A 118 -4.43 -3.24 -2.30
C HIS A 118 -2.97 -3.62 -2.58
N ILE A 119 -2.55 -3.44 -3.83
CA ILE A 119 -1.16 -3.65 -4.31
C ILE A 119 -0.29 -2.38 -4.09
N LYS A 120 -0.91 -1.24 -3.80
CA LYS A 120 -0.25 0.06 -3.60
C LYS A 120 -0.20 0.41 -2.10
N ASN A 121 0.96 0.84 -1.62
CA ASN A 121 1.13 1.53 -0.33
C ASN A 121 0.56 2.98 -0.40
N ASN A 122 -0.66 3.17 -0.88
CA ASN A 122 -1.23 4.52 -0.94
C ASN A 122 -1.85 4.90 0.40
N ILE A 123 -2.51 3.94 1.03
CA ILE A 123 -3.22 4.13 2.30
C ILE A 123 -2.21 4.45 3.40
N SER A 124 -1.21 3.60 3.60
CA SER A 124 -0.24 3.80 4.68
C SER A 124 0.67 4.99 4.44
N LYS A 125 1.13 5.28 3.21
CA LYS A 125 1.81 6.56 2.92
C LYS A 125 0.93 7.78 3.21
N SER A 126 -0.33 7.75 2.79
CA SER A 126 -1.28 8.85 3.04
C SER A 126 -1.52 9.03 4.53
N PHE A 127 -1.69 7.93 5.26
CA PHE A 127 -1.86 7.93 6.71
C PHE A 127 -0.60 8.45 7.42
N ASN A 128 0.58 7.93 7.08
CA ASN A 128 1.86 8.36 7.66
C ASN A 128 2.14 9.85 7.39
N ASN A 129 1.78 10.35 6.21
CA ASN A 129 1.88 11.77 5.91
C ASN A 129 0.84 12.60 6.68
N TRP A 130 -0.37 12.08 6.85
CA TRP A 130 -1.46 12.77 7.53
C TRP A 130 -1.24 12.91 9.05
N ILE A 131 -0.68 11.88 9.69
CA ILE A 131 -0.29 11.93 11.11
C ILE A 131 0.93 12.84 11.30
N GLY A 132 1.84 12.90 10.32
CA GLY A 132 2.94 13.84 10.27
C GLY A 132 3.81 13.78 11.53
N GLU A 133 3.90 14.90 12.25
CA GLU A 133 4.69 15.05 13.47
C GLU A 133 4.08 14.39 14.71
N LEU A 134 2.77 14.11 14.70
CA LEU A 134 2.09 13.47 15.83
C LEU A 134 2.70 12.10 16.16
N ARG A 135 3.25 11.41 15.14
CA ARG A 135 3.89 10.10 15.29
C ARG A 135 5.06 10.07 16.28
N SER A 136 5.67 11.23 16.55
CA SER A 136 6.83 11.36 17.43
C SER A 136 6.43 11.81 18.85
N LYS A 137 5.14 12.03 19.10
CA LYS A 137 4.62 12.50 20.38
C LYS A 137 4.26 11.32 21.30
N PRO A 138 4.13 11.54 22.62
CA PRO A 138 3.61 10.54 23.55
C PRO A 138 2.22 10.03 23.13
N ILE A 139 1.86 8.82 23.56
CA ILE A 139 0.63 8.14 23.11
C ILE A 139 -0.64 8.97 23.35
N ILE A 140 -0.72 9.66 24.49
CA ILE A 140 -1.86 10.53 24.83
C ILE A 140 -1.96 11.67 23.82
N THR A 141 -0.87 12.41 23.60
CA THR A 141 -0.80 13.52 22.63
C THR A 141 -1.06 13.07 21.19
N LEU A 142 -0.60 11.87 20.81
CA LEU A 142 -0.90 11.28 19.51
C LEU A 142 -2.41 11.03 19.34
N LEU A 143 -3.05 10.42 20.34
CA LEU A 143 -4.48 10.10 20.32
C LEU A 143 -5.34 11.36 20.27
N ASP A 144 -5.02 12.36 21.09
CA ASP A 144 -5.74 13.64 21.08
C ASP A 144 -5.57 14.36 19.75
N GLY A 145 -4.35 14.39 19.20
CA GLY A 145 -4.09 14.97 17.89
C GLY A 145 -4.83 14.25 16.76
N LEU A 146 -4.93 12.91 16.82
CA LEU A 146 -5.73 12.12 15.87
C LEU A 146 -7.21 12.43 15.99
N ARG A 147 -7.75 12.46 17.22
CA ARG A 147 -9.14 12.81 17.50
C ARG A 147 -9.47 14.20 16.93
N PHE A 148 -8.64 15.20 17.20
CA PHE A 148 -8.83 16.55 16.67
C PHE A 148 -8.83 16.56 15.14
N LYS A 149 -7.82 15.95 14.49
CA LYS A 149 -7.76 15.89 13.01
C LYS A 149 -8.96 15.17 12.39
N LEU A 150 -9.50 14.13 13.02
CA LEU A 150 -10.70 13.42 12.57
C LEU A 150 -11.94 14.31 12.67
N ILE A 151 -12.17 14.89 13.85
CA ILE A 151 -13.33 15.77 14.11
C ILE A 151 -13.31 16.96 13.17
N SER A 152 -12.17 17.64 12.98
CA SER A 152 -12.05 18.75 12.05
C SER A 152 -12.39 18.33 10.61
N ARG A 153 -11.90 17.17 10.15
CA ARG A 153 -12.23 16.66 8.80
C ARG A 153 -13.71 16.35 8.63
N VAL A 154 -14.33 15.70 9.60
CA VAL A 154 -15.77 15.40 9.57
C VAL A 154 -16.58 16.69 9.58
N SER A 155 -16.22 17.65 10.44
CA SER A 155 -16.87 18.96 10.51
C SER A 155 -16.80 19.73 9.19
N VAL A 156 -15.62 19.79 8.54
CA VAL A 156 -15.48 20.42 7.23
C VAL A 156 -16.33 19.73 6.16
N ARG A 157 -16.38 18.40 6.15
CA ARG A 157 -17.23 17.64 5.23
C ARG A 157 -18.71 17.88 5.46
N TYR A 158 -19.13 17.94 6.72
CA TYR A 158 -20.50 18.25 7.11
C TYR A 158 -20.92 19.66 6.66
N LYS A 159 -20.06 20.67 6.86
CA LYS A 159 -20.31 22.04 6.37
C LYS A 159 -20.44 22.07 4.85
N ARG A 160 -19.55 21.38 4.13
CA ARG A 160 -19.62 21.27 2.66
C ARG A 160 -20.89 20.56 2.20
N ALA A 161 -21.32 19.50 2.89
CA ALA A 161 -22.55 18.78 2.57
C ALA A 161 -23.77 19.70 2.69
N LYS A 162 -23.89 20.47 3.78
CA LYS A 162 -24.96 21.46 3.94
C LYS A 162 -24.99 22.53 2.84
N ILE A 163 -23.81 23.01 2.44
CA ILE A 163 -23.69 23.97 1.34
C ILE A 163 -24.16 23.33 0.02
N MET A 164 -23.75 22.09 -0.26
CA MET A 164 -24.21 21.36 -1.46
C MET A 164 -25.71 21.05 -1.44
N GLU A 165 -26.30 20.76 -0.28
CA GLU A 165 -27.76 20.62 -0.12
C GLU A 165 -28.48 21.94 -0.41
N HIS A 166 -27.94 23.07 0.04
CA HIS A 166 -28.49 24.40 -0.27
C HIS A 166 -28.42 24.71 -1.78
N PHE A 167 -27.30 24.41 -2.45
CA PHE A 167 -27.19 24.57 -3.90
C PHE A 167 -28.09 23.59 -4.69
N LYS A 168 -28.35 22.40 -4.16
CA LYS A 168 -29.30 21.44 -4.75
C LYS A 168 -30.76 21.93 -4.64
N CYS A 169 -31.08 22.74 -3.63
CA CYS A 169 -32.39 23.40 -3.50
C CYS A 169 -32.52 24.64 -4.41
N ILE A 170 -31.44 25.37 -4.68
CA ILE A 170 -31.44 26.53 -5.59
C ILE A 170 -31.50 26.09 -7.07
N GLY A 171 -30.92 24.94 -7.42
CA GLY A 171 -30.93 24.37 -8.78
C GLY A 171 -32.25 23.76 -9.26
N LYS A 172 -33.40 24.10 -8.64
CA LYS A 172 -34.75 23.70 -9.08
C LYS A 172 -35.58 24.85 -9.68
N PHE A 173 -34.93 25.92 -10.14
CA PHE A 173 -35.55 26.92 -11.00
C PHE A 173 -34.71 27.08 -12.26
N ASN A 174 -35.14 26.38 -13.31
CA ASN A 174 -35.12 26.80 -14.71
C ASN A 174 -35.81 25.65 -15.46
N GLY A 175 -37.10 25.51 -15.15
CA GLY A 175 -38.03 24.87 -16.06
C GLY A 175 -38.11 25.74 -17.30
N VAL A 176 -37.87 25.11 -18.44
CA VAL A 176 -38.14 25.64 -19.77
C VAL A 176 -39.65 25.90 -19.84
N GLU A 177 -40.04 27.17 -19.96
CA GLU A 177 -41.33 27.54 -20.55
C GLU A 177 -41.03 28.04 -21.97
N GLU A 178 -41.55 27.26 -22.92
CA GLU A 178 -41.85 27.49 -24.35
C GLU A 178 -40.84 28.24 -25.24
#